data_AF-A0A1N7IRC0-F1
#
_entry.id   AF-A0A1N7IRC0-F1
#
_cell.length_a   1.000
_cell.length_b   1.000
_cell.length_c   1.000
_cell.angle_alpha   90.00
_cell.angle_beta   90.00
_cell.angle_gamma   90.00
#
_symmetry.space_group_name_H-M   'P 1'
#
loop_
_entity.id
_entity.type
_entity.pdbx_description
1 polymer ?
#
loop_
_entity_poly.entity_id
_entity_poly.type
_entity_poly.pdbx_seq_one_letter_code
_entity_poly.pdbx_strand_id
1 'polypeptide(L)'
;MGQIIPYGAIRTLRACKDIESSSQEILKGLGQMSDDADRARNQLADAARRLEETLVHYGDAQRKLQAVQDNYLATMKLVDEIMSTSQAFQK
;
A
#
# COMPACT_ATOMS: atom_id res chain seq x y z
N MET A 1 59.89 -26.84 -25.27
CA MET A 1 60.03 -25.38 -25.26
C MET A 1 59.04 -24.82 -24.26
N GLY A 2 59.48 -24.23 -23.16
CA GLY A 2 58.58 -23.61 -22.17
C GLY A 2 58.23 -22.19 -22.58
N GLN A 3 56.95 -21.86 -22.70
CA GLN A 3 56.51 -20.47 -22.91
C GLN A 3 56.72 -19.68 -21.62
N ILE A 4 57.58 -18.66 -21.67
CA ILE A 4 57.73 -17.69 -20.57
C ILE A 4 56.54 -16.76 -20.65
N ILE A 5 55.63 -16.87 -19.66
CA ILE A 5 54.52 -15.93 -19.53
C ILE A 5 55.08 -14.61 -18.98
N PRO A 6 54.95 -13.48 -19.70
CA PRO A 6 55.43 -12.20 -19.21
C PRO A 6 54.66 -11.78 -17.96
N TYR A 7 55.37 -11.29 -16.95
CA TYR A 7 54.82 -10.92 -15.64
C TYR A 7 53.63 -9.93 -15.71
N GLY A 8 53.59 -9.05 -16.74
CA GLY A 8 52.46 -8.17 -17.01
C GLY A 8 51.16 -8.91 -17.39
N ALA A 9 51.25 -10.04 -18.09
CA ALA A 9 50.09 -10.86 -18.42
C ALA A 9 49.49 -11.51 -17.17
N ILE A 10 50.33 -11.94 -16.21
CA ILE A 10 49.87 -12.52 -14.94
C ILE A 10 49.07 -11.50 -14.11
N ARG A 11 49.54 -10.25 -14.02
CA ARG A 11 48.81 -9.18 -13.32
C ARG A 11 47.47 -8.88 -13.97
N THR A 12 47.45 -8.83 -15.30
CA THR A 12 46.23 -8.59 -16.07
C THR A 12 45.21 -9.70 -15.84
N LEU A 13 45.63 -10.97 -15.90
CA LEU A 13 44.77 -12.12 -15.63
C LEU A 13 44.21 -12.11 -14.19
N ARG A 14 45.02 -11.69 -13.20
CA ARG A 14 44.53 -11.52 -11.82
C ARG A 14 43.44 -10.45 -11.74
N ALA A 15 43.68 -9.27 -12.33
CA ALA A 15 42.70 -8.20 -12.36
C ALA A 15 41.40 -8.64 -13.06
N CYS A 16 41.49 -9.38 -14.16
CA CYS A 16 40.31 -9.94 -14.83
C CYS A 16 39.52 -10.90 -13.91
N LYS A 17 40.21 -11.75 -13.15
CA LYS A 17 39.57 -12.67 -12.21
C LYS A 17 38.89 -11.94 -11.04
N ASP A 18 39.52 -10.87 -10.54
CA ASP A 18 38.93 -10.04 -9.49
C ASP A 18 37.67 -9.32 -10.00
N ILE A 19 37.73 -8.76 -11.21
CA ILE A 19 36.57 -8.13 -11.89
C ILE A 19 35.45 -9.14 -12.12
N GLU A 20 35.77 -10.35 -12.57
CA GLU A 20 34.78 -11.41 -12.77
C GLU A 20 34.06 -11.76 -11.47
N SER A 21 34.83 -11.91 -10.38
CA SER A 21 34.28 -12.20 -9.05
C SER A 21 33.34 -11.08 -8.57
N SER A 22 33.78 -9.82 -8.68
CA SER A 22 32.93 -8.67 -8.34
C SER A 22 31.70 -8.57 -9.25
N SER A 23 31.82 -8.90 -10.52
CA SER A 23 30.69 -8.88 -11.46
C SER A 23 29.63 -9.92 -11.08
N GLN A 24 30.05 -11.12 -10.64
CA GLN A 24 29.14 -12.16 -10.16
C GLN A 24 28.41 -11.72 -8.87
N GLU A 25 29.10 -11.06 -7.95
CA GLU A 25 28.49 -10.51 -6.74
C GLU A 25 27.47 -9.41 -7.06
N ILE A 26 27.78 -8.51 -7.99
CA ILE A 26 26.86 -7.47 -8.46
C ILE A 26 25.62 -8.10 -9.09
N LEU A 27 25.78 -9.08 -9.98
CA LEU A 27 24.64 -9.77 -10.60
C LEU A 27 23.75 -10.47 -9.58
N LYS A 28 24.35 -11.08 -8.55
CA LYS A 28 23.60 -11.67 -7.44
C LYS A 28 22.83 -10.61 -6.65
N GLY A 29 23.45 -9.46 -6.36
CA GLY A 29 22.81 -8.34 -5.69
C GLY A 29 21.65 -7.76 -6.51
N LEU A 30 21.81 -7.62 -7.82
CA LEU A 30 20.75 -7.18 -8.73
C LEU A 30 19.57 -8.16 -8.75
N GLY A 31 19.83 -9.46 -8.73
CA GLY A 31 18.78 -10.48 -8.63
C GLY A 31 17.97 -10.32 -7.33
N GLN A 32 18.64 -10.17 -6.19
CA GLN A 32 17.98 -9.95 -4.90
C GLN A 32 17.16 -8.65 -4.88
N MET A 33 17.70 -7.56 -5.44
CA MET A 33 16.97 -6.29 -5.55
C MET A 33 15.73 -6.41 -6.44
N SER A 34 15.79 -7.20 -7.51
CA SER A 34 14.62 -7.47 -8.36
C SER A 34 13.54 -8.22 -7.59
N ASP A 35 13.91 -9.27 -6.87
CA ASP A 35 12.98 -10.05 -6.05
C ASP A 35 12.34 -9.20 -4.93
N ASP A 36 13.12 -8.30 -4.31
CA ASP A 36 12.63 -7.37 -3.31
C ASP A 36 11.66 -6.34 -3.90
N ALA A 37 11.96 -5.82 -5.10
CA ALA A 37 11.08 -4.92 -5.81
C ALA A 37 9.74 -5.59 -6.17
N ASP A 38 9.76 -6.84 -6.64
CA ASP A 38 8.55 -7.60 -6.94
C ASP A 38 7.73 -7.88 -5.68
N ARG A 39 8.38 -8.22 -4.56
CA ARG A 39 7.70 -8.39 -3.26
C ARG A 39 7.05 -7.08 -2.80
N ALA A 40 7.77 -5.97 -2.87
CA ALA A 40 7.23 -4.65 -2.51
C ALA A 40 6.04 -4.26 -3.39
N ARG A 41 6.11 -4.52 -4.70
CA ARG A 41 5.02 -4.27 -5.64
C ARG A 41 3.75 -5.03 -5.26
N ASN A 42 3.89 -6.31 -4.93
CA ASN A 42 2.76 -7.15 -4.54
C ASN A 42 2.14 -6.68 -3.22
N GLN A 43 2.96 -6.32 -2.23
CA GLN A 43 2.48 -5.77 -0.96
C GLN A 43 1.73 -4.45 -1.13
N LEU A 44 2.22 -3.57 -2.00
CA LEU A 44 1.54 -2.31 -2.32
C LEU A 44 0.21 -2.55 -3.02
N ALA A 45 0.13 -3.52 -3.94
CA ALA A 45 -1.12 -3.89 -4.60
C ALA A 45 -2.15 -4.42 -3.60
N ASP A 46 -1.74 -5.26 -2.65
CA ASP A 46 -2.63 -5.77 -1.60
C ASP A 46 -3.08 -4.66 -0.64
N ALA A 47 -2.17 -3.74 -0.27
CA ALA A 47 -2.51 -2.59 0.55
C ALA A 47 -3.51 -1.66 -0.16
N ALA A 48 -3.34 -1.43 -1.47
CA ALA A 48 -4.26 -0.64 -2.28
C ALA A 48 -5.67 -1.25 -2.29
N ARG A 49 -5.79 -2.58 -2.49
CA ARG A 49 -7.08 -3.28 -2.44
C ARG A 49 -7.77 -3.12 -1.09
N ARG A 50 -7.04 -3.28 0.02
CA ARG A 50 -7.60 -3.10 1.38
C ARG A 50 -8.07 -1.66 1.62
N LEU A 51 -7.37 -0.68 1.07
CA LEU A 51 -7.80 0.73 1.15
C LEU A 51 -9.09 0.96 0.36
N GLU A 52 -9.20 0.40 -0.84
CA GLU A 52 -10.44 0.47 -1.63
C GLU A 52 -11.63 -0.14 -0.89
N GLU A 53 -11.47 -1.33 -0.31
CA GLU A 53 -12.50 -1.98 0.52
C GLU A 53 -12.90 -1.11 1.71
N THR A 54 -11.92 -0.49 2.38
CA THR A 54 -12.16 0.40 3.52
C THR A 54 -12.94 1.64 3.11
N LEU A 55 -12.64 2.23 1.95
CA LEU A 55 -13.37 3.38 1.42
C LEU A 55 -14.83 3.03 1.09
N VAL A 56 -15.09 1.84 0.55
CA VAL A 56 -16.45 1.34 0.33
C VAL A 56 -17.21 1.24 1.66
N HIS A 57 -16.61 0.60 2.66
CA HIS A 57 -17.23 0.48 3.99
C HIS A 57 -17.49 1.83 4.66
N TYR A 58 -16.56 2.78 4.50
CA TYR A 58 -16.75 4.14 5.00
C TYR A 58 -17.92 4.85 4.31
N GLY A 59 -18.04 4.73 2.99
CA GLY A 59 -19.16 5.29 2.24
C GLY A 59 -20.51 4.70 2.67
N ASP A 60 -20.57 3.38 2.90
CA ASP A 60 -21.77 2.73 3.43
C ASP A 60 -22.12 3.18 4.85
N ALA A 61 -21.12 3.35 5.71
CA ALA A 61 -21.31 3.87 7.07
C ALA A 61 -21.84 5.32 7.04
N GLN A 62 -21.31 6.15 6.14
CA GLN A 62 -21.77 7.54 5.97
C GLN A 62 -23.23 7.60 5.51
N ARG A 63 -23.63 6.76 4.55
CA ARG A 63 -25.04 6.66 4.12
C ARG A 63 -25.97 6.24 5.25
N LYS A 64 -25.55 5.26 6.06
CA LYS A 64 -26.32 4.82 7.24
C LYS A 64 -26.46 5.95 8.26
N LEU A 65 -25.37 6.67 8.53
CA LEU A 65 -25.39 7.82 9.44
C LEU A 65 -26.37 8.89 8.97
N GLN A 66 -26.35 9.20 7.67
CA GLN A 66 -27.24 10.20 7.08
C GLN A 66 -28.71 9.78 7.18
N ALA A 67 -29.04 8.51 6.90
CA ALA A 67 -30.39 7.99 7.09
C ALA A 67 -30.86 8.06 8.56
N VAL A 68 -29.97 7.80 9.53
CA VAL A 68 -30.29 7.97 10.96
C VAL A 68 -30.54 9.43 11.30
N GLN A 69 -29.75 10.35 10.77
CA GLN A 69 -29.93 11.79 10.98
C GLN A 69 -31.26 12.29 10.39
N ASP A 70 -31.60 11.87 9.17
CA ASP A 70 -32.85 12.25 8.51
C ASP A 70 -34.06 11.73 9.31
N ASN A 71 -34.01 10.49 9.78
CA ASN A 71 -35.04 9.91 10.64
C ASN A 71 -35.17 10.66 11.97
N TYR A 72 -34.05 11.04 12.59
CA TYR A 72 -34.06 11.83 13.82
C TYR A 72 -34.72 13.19 13.60
N LEU A 73 -34.37 13.90 12.52
CA LEU A 73 -34.98 15.19 12.18
C LEU A 73 -36.48 15.06 11.90
N ALA A 74 -36.91 14.02 11.18
CA ALA A 74 -38.32 13.75 10.95
C ALA A 74 -39.08 13.45 12.25
N THR A 75 -38.46 12.69 13.16
CA THR A 75 -39.04 12.38 14.48
C THR A 75 -39.17 13.64 15.33
N MET A 76 -38.16 14.51 15.35
CA MET A 76 -38.24 15.79 16.08
C MET A 76 -39.33 16.70 15.54
N LYS A 77 -39.51 16.79 14.22
CA LYS A 77 -40.64 17.53 13.63
C LYS A 77 -41.99 17.01 14.09
N LEU A 78 -42.18 15.68 14.12
CA LEU A 78 -43.40 15.06 14.65
C LEU A 78 -43.62 15.38 16.12
N VAL A 79 -42.56 15.35 16.93
CA VAL A 79 -42.64 15.74 18.35
C VAL A 79 -43.07 17.20 18.49
N ASP A 80 -42.47 18.11 17.74
CA ASP A 80 -42.82 19.53 17.74
C ASP A 80 -44.28 19.75 17.31
N GLU A 81 -44.75 19.06 16.28
CA GLU A 81 -46.13 19.10 15.82
C GLU A 81 -47.11 18.61 16.90
N ILE A 82 -46.83 17.48 17.56
CA ILE A 82 -47.65 16.94 18.64
C ILE A 82 -47.70 17.91 19.83
N MET A 83 -46.55 18.46 20.22
CA MET A 83 -46.45 19.43 21.32
C MET A 83 -47.24 20.71 21.01
N SER A 84 -47.22 21.18 19.76
CA SER A 84 -47.95 22.39 19.35
C SER A 84 -49.46 22.20 19.24
N THR A 85 -49.93 20.99 18.93
CA THR A 85 -51.35 20.71 18.65
C THR A 85 -52.10 20.14 19.86
N SER A 86 -51.39 19.61 20.86
CA SER A 86 -52.01 18.93 22.00
C SER A 86 -52.39 19.91 23.11
N GLN A 87 -53.68 19.95 23.45
CA GLN A 87 -54.24 20.70 24.59
C GLN A 87 -53.63 20.29 25.95
N ALA A 88 -53.04 19.10 26.07
CA ALA A 88 -52.37 18.66 27.28
C ALA A 88 -51.04 19.41 27.56
N PHE A 89 -50.44 20.00 26.52
CA PHE A 89 -49.18 20.73 26.61
C PHE A 89 -49.33 22.25 26.40
N GLN A 90 -50.52 22.72 26.02
CA GLN A 90 -50.90 24.13 25.98
C GLN A 90 -51.41 24.56 27.37
N LYS A 91 -50.57 25.23 28.16
CA LYS A 91 -50.99 26.03 29.32
C LYS A 91 -51.18 27.49 28.93
#